data_AF-A0A662QUW7-F1
#
_entry.id   AF-A0A662QUW7-F1
#
_cell.length_a   1.000
_cell.length_b   1.000
_cell.length_c   1.000
_cell.angle_alpha   90.00
_cell.angle_beta   90.00
_cell.angle_gamma   90.00
#
_symmetry.space_group_name_H-M   'P 1'
#
loop_
_entity.id
_entity.type
_entity.pdbx_description
1 polymer ?
#
loop_
_entity_poly.entity_id
_entity_poly.type
_entity_poly.pdbx_seq_one_letter_code
_entity_poly.pdbx_strand_id
1 'polypeptide(L)' 'MCTIKRIVVTEEKLRENKIRIPFVCIQYRIESIDIIDMFRAEGWKF' A
#
# COMPACT_ATOMS: atom_id res chain seq x y z
N MET A 1 -16.84 11.46 -15.38
CA MET A 1 -15.91 12.19 -14.49
C MET A 1 -14.96 11.15 -13.92
N CYS A 2 -13.66 11.22 -14.22
CA CYS A 2 -12.68 10.28 -13.65
C CYS A 2 -12.14 10.87 -12.34
N THR A 3 -12.32 10.16 -11.24
CA THR A 3 -11.81 10.55 -9.92
C THR A 3 -10.44 9.92 -9.72
N ILE A 4 -9.40 10.72 -9.51
CA ILE A 4 -8.06 10.21 -9.24
C ILE A 4 -8.04 9.64 -7.80
N LYS A 5 -7.86 8.33 -7.69
CA LYS A 5 -7.71 7.64 -6.40
C LYS A 5 -6.22 7.60 -6.03
N ARG A 6 -5.86 8.10 -4.84
CA ARG A 6 -4.48 8.06 -4.32
C ARG A 6 -4.35 6.89 -3.35
N ILE A 7 -3.38 6.02 -3.57
CA ILE A 7 -3.10 4.86 -2.72
C ILE A 7 -1.62 4.83 -2.36
N VAL A 8 -1.30 4.52 -1.11
CA VAL A 8 0.09 4.37 -0.65
C VAL A 8 0.54 2.94 -0.95
N VAL A 9 1.63 2.80 -1.69
CA VAL A 9 2.26 1.49 -1.95
C VAL A 9 3.43 1.32 -0.98
N THR A 10 3.50 0.16 -0.30
CA THR A 10 4.54 -0.12 0.68
C THR A 10 5.17 -1.51 0.48
N GLU A 11 6.50 -1.59 0.59
CA GLU A 11 7.26 -2.84 0.69
C GLU A 11 7.87 -2.93 2.09
N GLU A 12 7.03 -3.07 3.11
CA GLU A 12 7.52 -3.22 4.49
C GLU A 12 8.03 -4.63 4.73
N LYS A 13 9.35 -4.80 4.61
CA LYS A 13 10.07 -5.93 5.19
C LYS A 13 9.96 -5.82 6.71
N LEU A 14 9.50 -6.88 7.38
CA LEU A 14 9.39 -7.03 8.84
C LEU A 14 10.75 -6.84 9.55
N ARG A 15 11.32 -5.64 9.55
CA ARG A 15 12.55 -5.30 10.26
C ARG A 15 12.27 -4.14 11.19
N GLU A 16 12.37 -4.42 12.49
CA GLU A 16 12.53 -3.58 13.70
C GLU A 16 11.83 -2.20 13.82
N ASN A 17 11.20 -1.66 12.80
CA ASN A 17 10.40 -0.45 12.88
C ASN A 17 9.05 -0.78 13.54
N LYS A 18 8.84 -0.20 14.72
CA LYS A 18 7.63 -0.39 15.54
C LYS A 18 6.37 0.19 14.90
N ILE A 19 6.51 1.08 13.91
CA ILE A 19 5.39 1.74 13.23
C ILE A 19 5.26 1.14 11.83
N ARG A 20 4.14 0.45 11.58
CA ARG A 20 3.80 -0.11 10.26
C ARG A 20 3.10 0.96 9.42
N ILE A 21 3.49 1.17 8.17
CA ILE A 21 2.85 2.12 7.24
C ILE A 21 1.34 1.84 7.12
N PRO A 22 0.86 0.59 6.94
CA PRO A 22 -0.56 0.28 6.95
C PRO A 22 -1.27 0.71 8.23
N PHE A 23 -0.60 0.61 9.38
CA PHE A 23 -1.18 1.03 10.66
C PHE A 23 -1.40 2.55 10.70
N VAL A 24 -0.43 3.32 10.22
CA VAL A 24 -0.57 4.79 10.08
C VAL A 24 -1.67 5.12 9.07
N CYS A 25 -1.68 4.47 7.91
CA CYS A 25 -2.69 4.65 6.87
C CYS A 25 -4.12 4.40 7.41
N ILE A 26 -4.32 3.35 8.23
CA ILE A 26 -5.59 3.08 8.91
C ILE A 26 -6.00 4.24 9.83
N GLN A 27 -5.08 4.78 10.64
CA GLN A 27 -5.38 5.90 11.56
C GLN A 27 -5.85 7.16 10.82
N TYR A 28 -5.25 7.45 9.66
CA TYR A 28 -5.59 8.62 8.85
C TYR A 28 -6.66 8.35 7.77
N ARG A 29 -7.24 7.14 7.73
CA ARG A 29 -8.20 6.71 6.69
C ARG A 29 -7.65 6.88 5.27
N ILE A 30 -6.36 6.61 5.09
CA ILE A 30 -5.66 6.60 3.82
C ILE A 30 -5.60 5.15 3.34
N GLU A 31 -5.87 4.91 2.05
CA GLU A 31 -5.73 3.57 1.49
C GLU A 31 -4.26 3.22 1.27
N SER A 32 -3.89 1.99 1.61
CA SER A 32 -2.56 1.43 1.38
C SER A 32 -2.64 0.00 0.85
N ILE A 33 -1.74 -0.37 -0.06
CA ILE A 33 -1.56 -1.73 -0.56
C ILE A 33 -0.08 -2.12 -0.48
N ASP A 34 0.17 -3.42 -0.39
CA ASP A 34 1.54 -3.91 -0.53
C ASP A 34 1.97 -3.87 -2.02
N ILE A 35 3.28 -3.85 -2.24
CA ILE A 35 3.83 -3.77 -3.60
C ILE A 35 3.48 -5.00 -4.46
N ILE A 36 3.34 -6.19 -3.87
CA ILE A 36 2.98 -7.41 -4.60
C ILE A 36 1.51 -7.35 -5.03
N ASP A 37 0.60 -6.90 -4.17
CA ASP A 37 -0.79 -6.70 -4.55
C ASP A 37 -0.95 -5.60 -5.60
N MET A 38 -0.10 -4.56 -5.57
CA MET A 38 -0.04 -3.57 -6.65
C MET A 38 0.32 -4.22 -7.99
N PHE A 39 1.38 -5.04 -8.03
CA PHE A 39 1.75 -5.74 -9.26
C PHE A 39 0.64 -6.68 -9.76
N ARG A 40 -0.04 -7.39 -8.87
CA ARG A 40 -1.18 -8.25 -9.21
C ARG A 40 -2.35 -7.45 -9.78
N ALA A 41 -2.69 -6.31 -9.18
CA ALA A 41 -3.77 -5.44 -9.65
C ALA A 41 -3.48 -4.87 -11.05
N GLU A 42 -2.22 -4.58 -11.34
CA GLU A 42 -1.74 -4.11 -12.65
C GLU A 42 -1.54 -5.27 -13.67
N GLY A 43 -1.81 -6.52 -13.28
CA GLY A 43 -1.74 -7.68 -14.18
C GLY A 43 -0.31 -8.11 -14.55
N TRP A 44 0.68 -7.79 -13.72
CA TRP A 44 2.07 -8.19 -13.94
C TRP A 44 2.21 -9.72 -13.79
N LYS A 45 2.99 -10.33 -14.69
CA LYS A 45 3.33 -11.76 -14.66
C LYS A 45 4.82 -11.90 -14.36
N PHE A 46 5.15 -12.57 -13.27
CA PHE A 46 6.51 -12.92 -12.86
C PHE A 46 6.86 -14.33 -13.33
#